data_AF-A0A850DFG7-F1
#
_entry.id   AF-A0A850DFG7-F1
#
_cell.length_a   1.000
_cell.length_b   1.000
_cell.length_c   1.000
_cell.angle_alpha   90.00
_cell.angle_beta   90.00
_cell.angle_gamma   90.00
#
_symmetry.space_group_name_H-M   'P 1'
#
loop_
_entity.id
_entity.type
_entity.pdbx_description
1 polymer ?
#
loop_
_entity_poly.entity_id
_entity_poly.type
_entity_poly.pdbx_seq_one_letter_code
_entity_poly.pdbx_strand_id
1 'polypeptide(L)'
;MHSKDSPVTLIDSAPESALPVEHICDIVFPFVAAPDAIPTRNGVRQVFSTSAGTVTGPRLNGIALPGIAVAMAGSDNVLVSEHIHAMLHTDDGESVFLTAGRGILKAGDDTLAELKSGQTVDHRAIYSWIPTTLETAAPKYQWLSSVMIVSRGYFTMELMHAQWRLYALAE
;
A
#
# COMPACT_ATOMS: atom_id res chain seq x y z
N MET A 1 -10.42 42.95 33.81
CA MET A 1 -10.83 42.90 32.39
C MET A 1 -10.27 41.59 31.83
N HIS A 2 -11.05 40.51 31.87
CA HIS A 2 -10.62 39.19 31.40
C HIS A 2 -10.91 39.08 29.89
N SER A 3 -9.87 38.96 29.08
CA SER A 3 -9.99 38.51 27.70
C SER A 3 -10.45 37.05 27.75
N LYS A 4 -11.72 36.80 27.45
CA LYS A 4 -12.20 35.46 27.10
C LYS A 4 -11.85 35.28 25.63
N ASP A 5 -10.68 34.74 25.36
CA ASP A 5 -10.44 34.13 24.05
C ASP A 5 -11.37 32.93 23.98
N SER A 6 -12.41 33.04 23.15
CA SER A 6 -13.33 31.92 22.88
C SER A 6 -12.51 30.70 22.46
N PRO A 7 -12.89 29.48 22.88
CA PRO A 7 -12.16 28.29 22.48
C PRO A 7 -12.16 28.18 20.94
N VAL A 8 -10.97 28.11 20.35
CA VAL A 8 -10.81 27.84 18.91
C VAL A 8 -11.42 26.47 18.62
N THR A 9 -12.46 26.42 17.80
CA THR A 9 -13.08 25.15 17.41
C THR A 9 -12.41 24.60 16.16
N LEU A 10 -12.49 23.29 15.92
CA LEU A 10 -11.97 22.65 14.69
C LEU A 10 -12.55 23.30 13.42
N ILE A 11 -13.79 23.80 13.49
CA ILE A 11 -14.48 24.45 12.38
C ILE A 11 -13.83 25.80 12.04
N ASP A 12 -13.26 26.48 13.05
CA ASP A 12 -12.60 27.78 12.90
C ASP A 12 -11.10 27.63 12.57
N SER A 13 -10.55 26.42 12.69
CA SER A 13 -9.19 26.09 12.30
C SER A 13 -9.09 25.82 10.80
N ALA A 14 -8.05 26.35 10.16
CA ALA A 14 -7.73 25.96 8.80
C ALA A 14 -7.40 24.45 8.74
N PRO A 15 -7.85 23.73 7.71
CA PRO A 15 -7.51 22.32 7.56
C PRO A 15 -6.00 22.14 7.36
N GLU A 16 -5.45 21.02 7.82
CA GLU A 16 -4.07 20.67 7.56
C GLU A 16 -3.83 20.52 6.05
N SER A 17 -2.89 21.30 5.52
CA SER A 17 -2.51 21.21 4.10
C SER A 17 -1.57 20.03 3.80
N ALA A 18 -1.03 19.39 4.83
CA ALA A 18 -0.18 18.21 4.74
C ALA A 18 -0.29 17.38 6.03
N LEU A 19 -0.30 16.06 5.88
CA LEU A 19 -0.26 15.14 7.02
C LEU A 19 1.20 14.84 7.39
N PRO A 20 1.54 14.81 8.68
CA PRO A 20 2.86 14.41 9.11
C PRO A 20 3.00 12.90 8.91
N VAL A 21 3.97 12.49 8.09
CA VAL A 21 4.19 11.08 7.77
C VAL A 21 5.65 10.68 7.95
N GLU A 22 5.87 9.50 8.53
CA GLU A 22 7.18 8.86 8.68
C GLU A 22 7.30 7.63 7.78
N HIS A 23 8.41 7.50 7.07
CA HIS A 23 8.71 6.30 6.28
C HIS A 23 9.04 5.12 7.20
N ILE A 24 8.33 4.00 7.03
CA ILE A 24 8.56 2.77 7.78
C ILE A 24 9.55 1.88 7.04
N CYS A 25 9.16 1.47 5.84
CA CYS A 25 9.91 0.58 4.95
C CYS A 25 9.35 0.63 3.52
N ASP A 26 10.15 0.08 2.61
CA ASP A 26 9.76 -0.29 1.27
C ASP A 26 9.64 -1.82 1.20
N ILE A 27 8.62 -2.31 0.51
CA ILE A 27 8.36 -3.74 0.30
C ILE A 27 8.33 -4.00 -1.20
N VAL A 28 9.06 -5.01 -1.66
CA VAL A 28 8.99 -5.50 -3.04
C VAL A 28 8.31 -6.85 -3.04
N PHE A 29 7.22 -6.98 -3.80
CA PHE A 29 6.46 -8.20 -4.02
C PHE A 29 6.65 -8.67 -5.47
N PRO A 30 7.54 -9.65 -5.73
CA PRO A 30 7.66 -10.22 -7.06
C PRO A 30 6.45 -11.08 -7.40
N PHE A 31 5.87 -10.87 -8.57
CA PHE A 31 4.82 -11.75 -9.10
C PHE A 31 5.41 -13.01 -9.70
N VAL A 32 4.75 -14.15 -9.47
CA VAL A 32 5.18 -15.43 -10.05
C VAL A 32 4.83 -15.56 -11.53
N ALA A 33 3.77 -14.85 -11.96
CA ALA A 33 3.23 -14.86 -13.31
C ALA A 33 2.32 -13.63 -13.51
N ALA A 34 1.77 -13.49 -14.72
CA ALA A 34 0.64 -12.59 -14.95
C ALA A 34 -0.56 -12.96 -14.05
N PRO A 35 -1.37 -11.98 -13.62
CA PRO A 35 -2.52 -12.26 -12.76
C PRO A 35 -3.59 -13.10 -13.48
N ASP A 36 -4.26 -13.96 -12.71
CA ASP A 36 -5.48 -14.60 -13.18
C ASP A 36 -6.59 -13.56 -13.31
N ALA A 37 -7.22 -13.51 -14.48
CA ALA A 37 -8.27 -12.57 -14.81
C ALA A 37 -9.63 -13.28 -14.85
N ILE A 38 -10.50 -12.94 -13.91
CA ILE A 38 -11.83 -13.56 -13.75
C ILE A 38 -12.90 -12.49 -14.04
N PRO A 39 -13.60 -12.55 -15.19
CA PRO A 39 -14.73 -11.67 -15.46
C PRO A 39 -15.86 -11.87 -14.45
N THR A 40 -16.42 -10.78 -13.94
CA THR A 40 -17.55 -10.75 -13.00
C THR A 40 -18.55 -9.68 -13.41
N ARG A 41 -19.72 -9.64 -12.74
CA ARG A 41 -20.69 -8.56 -12.94
C ARG A 41 -20.14 -7.16 -12.63
N ASN A 42 -19.13 -7.06 -11.76
CA ASN A 42 -18.62 -5.79 -11.25
C ASN A 42 -17.33 -5.34 -11.94
N GLY A 43 -16.87 -6.06 -12.97
CA GLY A 43 -15.57 -5.85 -13.61
C GLY A 43 -14.75 -7.14 -13.65
N VAL A 44 -13.45 -7.02 -13.85
CA VAL A 44 -12.53 -8.16 -13.92
C VAL A 44 -11.76 -8.28 -12.61
N ARG A 45 -11.98 -9.37 -11.89
CA ARG A 45 -11.20 -9.73 -10.70
C ARG A 45 -9.80 -10.14 -11.14
N GLN A 46 -8.78 -9.49 -10.58
CA GLN A 46 -7.37 -9.79 -10.80
C GLN A 46 -6.81 -10.47 -9.54
N VAL A 47 -6.26 -11.67 -9.70
CA VAL A 47 -5.62 -12.43 -8.62
C VAL A 47 -4.13 -12.53 -8.91
N PHE A 48 -3.33 -11.92 -8.06
CA PHE A 48 -1.87 -11.90 -8.18
C PHE A 48 -1.28 -12.88 -7.18
N SER A 49 -0.43 -13.78 -7.66
CA SER A 49 0.38 -14.65 -6.81
C SER A 49 1.80 -14.07 -6.72
N THR A 50 2.34 -14.02 -5.51
CA THR A 50 3.67 -13.46 -5.23
C THR A 50 4.61 -14.52 -4.70
N SER A 51 5.89 -14.45 -5.07
CA SER A 51 6.95 -15.21 -4.41
C SER A 51 7.46 -14.46 -3.18
N ALA A 52 8.53 -14.96 -2.55
CA ALA A 52 9.15 -14.25 -1.44
C ALA A 52 9.70 -12.90 -1.92
N GLY A 53 9.32 -11.85 -1.20
CA GLY A 53 9.73 -10.47 -1.42
C GLY A 53 10.72 -9.97 -0.39
N THR A 54 11.08 -8.70 -0.50
CA THR A 54 12.00 -8.02 0.42
C THR A 54 11.30 -6.91 1.18
N VAL A 55 11.72 -6.68 2.42
CA VAL A 55 11.31 -5.55 3.25
C VAL A 55 12.57 -4.81 3.67
N THR A 56 12.65 -3.51 3.37
CA THR A 56 13.84 -2.70 3.67
C THR A 56 13.44 -1.31 4.11
N GLY A 57 13.94 -0.87 5.27
CA GLY A 57 13.54 0.42 5.80
C GLY A 57 14.26 0.82 7.08
N PRO A 58 14.11 2.09 7.49
CA PRO A 58 14.67 2.57 8.74
C PRO A 58 14.02 1.94 9.98
N ARG A 59 12.78 1.43 9.87
CA ARG A 59 12.00 0.95 11.01
C ARG A 59 11.68 -0.55 10.95
N LEU A 60 11.78 -1.17 9.78
CA LEU A 60 11.46 -2.58 9.56
C LEU A 60 12.29 -3.14 8.40
N ASN A 61 12.98 -4.27 8.62
CA ASN A 61 13.77 -4.98 7.61
C ASN A 61 13.46 -6.47 7.69
N GLY A 62 13.52 -7.17 6.56
CA GLY A 62 13.25 -8.60 6.50
C GLY A 62 12.78 -9.08 5.13
N ILE A 63 11.91 -10.09 5.13
CA ILE A 63 11.32 -10.69 3.93
C ILE A 63 9.79 -10.66 4.01
N ALA A 64 9.15 -10.47 2.87
CA ALA A 64 7.73 -10.71 2.71
C ALA A 64 7.56 -12.15 2.21
N LEU A 65 6.74 -12.94 2.87
CA LEU A 65 6.51 -14.32 2.45
C LEU A 65 5.59 -14.40 1.23
N PRO A 66 5.65 -15.49 0.44
CA PRO A 66 4.75 -15.72 -0.67
C PRO A 66 3.28 -15.56 -0.25
N GLY A 67 2.49 -14.93 -1.10
CA GLY A 67 1.10 -14.62 -0.79
C GLY A 67 0.26 -14.31 -2.02
N ILE A 68 -0.98 -13.94 -1.76
CA ILE A 68 -1.98 -13.60 -2.79
C ILE A 68 -2.46 -12.17 -2.56
N ALA A 69 -2.55 -11.40 -3.63
CA ALA A 69 -3.18 -10.09 -3.64
C ALA A 69 -4.36 -10.09 -4.61
N VAL A 70 -5.45 -9.45 -4.20
CA VAL A 70 -6.70 -9.43 -4.99
C VAL A 70 -7.14 -7.99 -5.27
N ALA A 71 -7.40 -7.71 -6.55
CA ALA A 71 -7.93 -6.43 -7.00
C ALA A 71 -9.15 -6.60 -7.93
N MET A 72 -9.93 -5.54 -8.11
CA MET A 72 -11.04 -5.45 -9.05
C MET A 72 -10.69 -4.38 -10.09
N ALA A 73 -10.58 -4.78 -11.36
CA ALA A 73 -10.46 -3.85 -12.47
C ALA A 73 -11.87 -3.42 -12.91
N GLY A 74 -12.21 -2.16 -12.66
CA GLY A 74 -13.43 -1.53 -13.17
C GLY A 74 -13.36 -1.24 -14.67
N SER A 75 -14.51 -0.89 -15.25
CA SER A 75 -14.61 -0.44 -16.64
C SER A 75 -14.05 0.97 -16.87
N ASP A 76 -13.77 1.70 -15.80
CA ASP A 76 -13.32 3.10 -15.76
C ASP A 76 -11.81 3.23 -15.54
N ASN A 77 -11.04 2.17 -15.79
CA ASN A 77 -9.59 2.13 -15.63
C ASN A 77 -9.12 2.36 -14.17
N VAL A 78 -10.01 2.14 -13.21
CA VAL A 78 -9.69 2.09 -11.78
C VAL A 78 -9.55 0.64 -11.34
N LEU A 79 -8.39 0.34 -10.76
CA LEU A 79 -8.12 -0.90 -10.05
C LEU A 79 -8.33 -0.65 -8.56
N VAL A 80 -9.22 -1.41 -7.94
CA VAL A 80 -9.46 -1.35 -6.50
C VAL A 80 -8.80 -2.57 -5.88
N SER A 81 -7.74 -2.38 -5.09
CA SER A 81 -7.26 -3.46 -4.21
C SER A 81 -8.30 -3.67 -3.13
N GLU A 82 -8.61 -4.91 -2.79
CA GLU A 82 -9.69 -5.18 -1.81
C GLU A 82 -9.22 -6.02 -0.63
N HIS A 83 -8.40 -7.05 -0.89
CA HIS A 83 -7.96 -7.99 0.13
C HIS A 83 -6.52 -8.39 -0.16
N ILE A 84 -5.60 -7.83 0.60
CA ILE A 84 -4.18 -8.19 0.52
C ILE A 84 -3.73 -8.55 1.92
N HIS A 85 -3.21 -9.75 2.08
CA HIS A 85 -2.65 -10.23 3.32
C HIS A 85 -1.24 -10.75 3.05
N ALA A 86 -0.30 -10.34 3.87
CA ALA A 86 1.09 -10.81 3.79
C ALA A 86 1.64 -11.07 5.19
N MET A 87 2.50 -12.08 5.30
CA MET A 87 3.29 -12.31 6.50
C MET A 87 4.70 -11.79 6.23
N LEU A 88 5.17 -10.89 7.08
CA LEU A 88 6.52 -10.35 7.03
C LEU A 88 7.35 -11.04 8.12
N HIS A 89 8.52 -11.54 7.77
CA HIS A 89 9.50 -12.07 8.71
C HIS A 89 10.66 -11.10 8.78
N THR A 90 10.87 -10.53 9.96
CA THR A 90 11.92 -9.55 10.20
C THR A 90 13.30 -10.21 10.25
N ASP A 91 14.35 -9.41 10.04
CA ASP A 91 15.74 -9.87 10.14
C ASP A 91 16.15 -10.33 11.55
N ASP A 92 15.46 -9.85 12.58
CA ASP A 92 15.62 -10.26 13.97
C ASP A 92 14.64 -11.36 14.44
N GLY A 93 13.94 -12.00 13.50
CA GLY A 93 13.20 -13.24 13.75
C GLY A 93 11.76 -13.07 14.23
N GLU A 94 11.25 -11.84 14.26
CA GLU A 94 9.86 -11.54 14.59
C GLU A 94 8.93 -11.63 13.37
N SER A 95 7.67 -12.01 13.61
CA SER A 95 6.62 -12.04 12.58
C SER A 95 5.70 -10.82 12.70
N VAL A 96 5.36 -10.23 11.55
CA VAL A 96 4.40 -9.14 11.42
C VAL A 96 3.36 -9.51 10.37
N PHE A 97 2.09 -9.45 10.72
CA PHE A 97 0.99 -9.68 9.79
C PHE A 97 0.55 -8.35 9.17
N LEU A 98 0.60 -8.27 7.85
CA LEU A 98 0.17 -7.12 7.07
C LEU A 98 -1.21 -7.39 6.49
N THR A 99 -2.14 -6.46 6.72
CA THR A 99 -3.40 -6.41 5.99
C THR A 99 -3.52 -5.10 5.26
N ALA A 100 -3.87 -5.15 3.98
CA ALA A 100 -4.16 -3.97 3.17
C ALA A 100 -5.63 -3.99 2.76
N GLY A 101 -6.32 -2.89 3.08
CA GLY A 101 -7.73 -2.73 2.82
C GLY A 101 -8.03 -2.24 1.41
N ARG A 102 -9.16 -1.53 1.28
CA ARG A 102 -9.62 -0.97 0.01
C ARG A 102 -8.70 0.15 -0.46
N GLY A 103 -7.81 -0.14 -1.39
CA GLY A 103 -6.90 0.82 -2.02
C GLY A 103 -7.35 1.19 -3.42
N ILE A 104 -6.87 2.33 -3.90
CA ILE A 104 -7.17 2.84 -5.23
C ILE A 104 -5.89 2.90 -6.04
N LEU A 105 -5.94 2.24 -7.19
CA LEU A 105 -4.94 2.33 -8.24
C LEU A 105 -5.63 2.90 -9.48
N LYS A 106 -5.15 4.04 -9.96
CA LYS A 106 -5.67 4.72 -11.14
C LYS A 106 -4.53 5.14 -12.03
N ALA A 107 -4.62 4.78 -13.30
CA ALA A 107 -3.69 5.17 -14.34
C ALA A 107 -4.50 5.61 -15.57
N GLY A 108 -3.91 6.47 -16.41
CA GLY A 108 -4.53 6.85 -17.69
C GLY A 108 -4.52 5.68 -18.68
N ASP A 109 -5.34 5.79 -19.72
CA ASP A 109 -5.49 4.76 -20.75
C ASP A 109 -4.15 4.42 -21.41
N ASP A 110 -3.35 5.43 -21.72
CA ASP A 110 -2.01 5.26 -22.31
C ASP A 110 -1.09 4.49 -21.36
N THR A 111 -1.02 4.90 -20.08
CA THR A 111 -0.23 4.20 -19.06
C THR A 111 -0.68 2.75 -18.88
N LEU A 112 -1.99 2.48 -18.92
CA LEU A 112 -2.51 1.10 -18.83
C LEU A 112 -2.18 0.28 -20.09
N ALA A 113 -2.22 0.88 -21.27
CA ALA A 113 -1.84 0.22 -22.52
C ALA A 113 -0.35 -0.12 -22.51
N GLU A 114 0.50 0.81 -22.09
CA GLU A 114 1.94 0.62 -21.89
C GLU A 114 2.20 -0.54 -20.91
N LEU A 115 1.55 -0.51 -19.73
CA LEU A 115 1.63 -1.59 -18.75
C LEU A 115 1.23 -2.95 -19.35
N LYS A 116 0.10 -3.03 -20.07
CA LYS A 116 -0.38 -4.27 -20.71
C LYS A 116 0.58 -4.77 -21.80
N SER A 117 1.29 -3.86 -22.46
CA SER A 117 2.29 -4.19 -23.48
C SER A 117 3.66 -4.57 -22.89
N GLY A 118 3.80 -4.57 -21.56
CA GLY A 118 5.04 -4.89 -20.87
C GLY A 118 6.05 -3.74 -20.83
N GLN A 119 5.64 -2.52 -21.19
CA GLN A 119 6.50 -1.35 -21.13
C GLN A 119 6.64 -0.81 -19.71
N THR A 120 7.79 -0.20 -19.44
CA THR A 120 8.08 0.48 -18.18
C THR A 120 7.39 1.83 -18.17
N VAL A 121 6.52 2.06 -17.20
CA VAL A 121 5.85 3.34 -16.99
C VAL A 121 6.44 4.06 -15.79
N ASP A 122 6.45 5.40 -15.80
CA ASP A 122 6.80 6.17 -14.61
C ASP A 122 5.80 5.84 -13.50
N HIS A 123 6.30 5.43 -12.35
CA HIS A 123 5.50 5.16 -11.18
C HIS A 123 4.66 6.37 -10.73
N ARG A 124 5.09 7.60 -11.06
CA ARG A 124 4.32 8.82 -10.77
C ARG A 124 3.10 8.98 -11.66
N ALA A 125 3.04 8.28 -12.79
CA ALA A 125 1.87 8.24 -13.66
C ALA A 125 0.73 7.39 -13.07
N ILE A 126 1.00 6.62 -12.02
CA ILE A 126 0.01 5.80 -11.33
C ILE A 126 -0.33 6.43 -9.98
N TYR A 127 -1.58 6.84 -9.83
CA TYR A 127 -2.12 7.16 -8.51
C TYR A 127 -2.38 5.83 -7.78
N SER A 128 -1.65 5.55 -6.70
CA SER A 128 -1.75 4.28 -5.98
C SER A 128 -1.58 4.47 -4.48
N TRP A 129 -2.69 4.32 -3.75
CA TRP A 129 -2.72 4.45 -2.29
C TRP A 129 -3.61 3.39 -1.65
N ILE A 130 -3.09 2.76 -0.60
CA ILE A 130 -3.72 1.61 0.04
C ILE A 130 -3.61 1.79 1.56
N PRO A 131 -4.73 1.80 2.32
CA PRO A 131 -4.66 1.76 3.78
C PRO A 131 -4.09 0.42 4.22
N THR A 132 -3.17 0.44 5.17
CA THR A 132 -2.44 -0.76 5.63
C THR A 132 -2.47 -0.82 7.15
N THR A 133 -2.57 -2.02 7.68
CA THR A 133 -2.38 -2.30 9.11
C THR A 133 -1.27 -3.35 9.25
N LEU A 134 -0.52 -3.23 10.32
CA LEU A 134 0.52 -4.17 10.70
C LEU A 134 0.21 -4.66 12.10
N GLU A 135 0.25 -5.97 12.31
CA GLU A 135 -0.08 -6.60 13.59
C GLU A 135 1.07 -7.51 14.02
N THR A 136 1.48 -7.41 15.28
CA THR A 136 2.54 -8.25 15.84
C THR A 136 2.46 -8.31 17.35
N ALA A 137 2.94 -9.42 17.92
CA ALA A 137 3.14 -9.59 19.36
C ALA A 137 4.54 -9.15 19.82
N ALA A 138 5.44 -8.84 18.88
CA ALA A 138 6.83 -8.49 19.18
C ALA A 138 6.91 -7.13 19.89
N PRO A 139 7.44 -7.07 21.13
CA PRO A 139 7.49 -5.81 21.90
C PRO A 139 8.23 -4.67 21.17
N LYS A 140 9.29 -5.00 20.41
CA LYS A 140 10.07 -4.03 19.61
C LYS A 140 9.23 -3.33 18.53
N TYR A 141 8.26 -4.04 17.96
CA TYR A 141 7.45 -3.60 16.82
C TYR A 141 6.01 -3.28 17.21
N GLN A 142 5.67 -3.34 18.50
CA GLN A 142 4.29 -3.20 18.99
C GLN A 142 3.63 -1.88 18.60
N TRP A 143 4.42 -0.81 18.43
CA TRP A 143 3.95 0.49 17.96
C TRP A 143 3.33 0.46 16.55
N LEU A 144 3.73 -0.50 15.70
CA LEU A 144 3.15 -0.66 14.35
C LEU A 144 1.66 -1.04 14.41
N SER A 145 1.23 -1.70 15.49
CA SER A 145 -0.16 -2.10 15.73
C SER A 145 -1.04 -0.96 16.26
N SER A 146 -0.46 0.21 16.58
CA SER A 146 -1.18 1.34 17.19
C SER A 146 -1.15 2.62 16.36
N VAL A 147 -0.66 2.57 15.13
CA VAL A 147 -0.57 3.74 14.23
C VAL A 147 -1.34 3.50 12.94
N MET A 148 -1.83 4.58 12.33
CA MET A 148 -2.42 4.53 11.00
C MET A 148 -1.33 4.50 9.94
N ILE A 149 -1.40 3.54 9.02
CA ILE A 149 -0.41 3.38 7.95
C ILE A 149 -1.09 3.52 6.59
N VAL A 150 -0.44 4.26 5.70
CA VAL A 150 -0.81 4.33 4.29
C VAL A 150 0.36 3.86 3.43
N SER A 151 0.06 2.98 2.49
CA SER A 151 1.02 2.47 1.52
C SER A 151 0.84 3.17 0.19
N ARG A 152 1.95 3.61 -0.41
CA ARG A 152 1.99 4.06 -1.80
C ARG A 152 2.49 2.92 -2.68
N GLY A 153 1.73 2.56 -3.71
CA GLY A 153 2.12 1.49 -4.63
C GLY A 153 2.84 2.00 -5.88
N TYR A 154 3.75 1.19 -6.39
CA TYR A 154 4.54 1.39 -7.59
C TYR A 154 4.56 0.06 -8.35
N PHE A 155 4.49 0.09 -9.68
CA PHE A 155 4.52 -1.12 -10.50
C PHE A 155 5.67 -1.04 -11.50
N THR A 156 6.45 -2.11 -11.57
CA THR A 156 7.51 -2.25 -12.58
C THR A 156 7.23 -3.49 -13.40
N MET A 157 6.79 -3.30 -14.65
CA MET A 157 6.36 -4.41 -15.51
C MET A 157 7.53 -5.26 -16.02
N GLU A 158 8.67 -4.65 -16.33
CA GLU A 158 9.89 -5.39 -16.73
C GLU A 158 10.29 -6.43 -15.67
N LEU A 159 10.13 -6.08 -14.39
CA LEU A 159 10.48 -6.96 -13.27
C LEU A 159 9.29 -7.77 -12.76
N MET A 160 8.07 -7.51 -13.25
CA MET A 160 6.83 -8.08 -12.69
C MET A 160 6.75 -7.90 -11.17
N HIS A 161 7.10 -6.71 -10.68
CA HIS A 161 7.09 -6.38 -9.25
C HIS A 161 5.99 -5.37 -8.93
N ALA A 162 5.28 -5.61 -7.83
CA ALA A 162 4.64 -4.54 -7.06
C ALA A 162 5.62 -4.06 -5.98
N GLN A 163 5.79 -2.76 -5.84
CA GLN A 163 6.60 -2.17 -4.78
C GLN A 163 5.76 -1.21 -3.97
N TRP A 164 5.82 -1.32 -2.64
CA TRP A 164 5.06 -0.50 -1.73
C TRP A 164 6.00 0.31 -0.85
N ARG A 165 5.70 1.59 -0.66
CA ARG A 165 6.33 2.42 0.36
C ARG A 165 5.32 2.69 1.45
N LEU A 166 5.63 2.26 2.68
CA LEU A 166 4.75 2.39 3.83
C LEU A 166 5.09 3.65 4.63
N TYR A 167 4.05 4.41 4.98
CA TYR A 167 4.15 5.59 5.82
C TYR A 167 3.22 5.48 7.02
N ALA A 168 3.73 5.70 8.22
CA ALA A 168 2.92 5.93 9.41
C ALA A 168 2.51 7.40 9.45
N LEU A 169 1.28 7.69 9.88
CA LEU A 169 0.93 9.04 10.34
C LEU A 169 1.64 9.28 11.67
N ALA A 170 2.50 10.29 11.71
CA ALA A 170 3.22 10.66 12.92
C ALA A 170 2.29 11.39 13.89
N GLU A 171 2.59 11.28 15.18
CA GLU A 171 1.91 12.03 16.25
C GLU A 171 2.28 13.52 16.26
#